data_AF-A0A0F7ZYA7-F1
#
_entry.id   AF-A0A0F7ZYA7-F1
#
_cell.length_a   1.000
_cell.length_b   1.000
_cell.length_c   1.000
_cell.angle_alpha   90.00
_cell.angle_beta   90.00
_cell.angle_gamma   90.00
#
_symmetry.space_group_name_H-M   'P 1'
#
loop_
_entity.id
_entity.type
_entity.pdbx_description
1 polymer ?
#
loop_
_entity_poly.entity_id
_entity_poly.type
_entity_poly.pdbx_seq_one_letter_code
_entity_poly.pdbx_strand_id
1 'polypeptide(L)'
;MADSPASSQRTNEDPTGPTSVAARATATLTPSNAEAKLAFSDVVEAIIHESQGGLTSSSNAVDPRTHAKKYMWIPSEQSADLDVSRLLRCHEAGQLSSSSPNSSPGSTAAASGDTSRAYIWRGCYFLDLHCRPLHSARGWTVGRLNWHKINDISLSPGSSTESGIRRQHCILQVHAQSGRIFVQKVRDQGVLEVDGIALSPREIRVLNNPSTSLRIGLMLYNLEYARFAHDEEYNSILEAYIQTVYGSSAATFLPLTPTPTWAHNLQVGQWTITGAGTIGSGGGGRVSAAINRSGKLVVLKRISAAKGSQTLQKRCNTLRNLTKLADDADKDSILRLLEIITDDPSGSNHSADVWFVLDPAVAMTLIERTKSMVKATLEALDFLHSRQWIHGDIKPPTLAFASGTQRTLR
;
A
#
# COMPACT_ATOMS: atom_id res chain seq x y z
N MET A 1 32.71 43.46 18.15
CA MET A 1 32.51 42.15 17.51
C MET A 1 31.88 41.26 18.55
N ALA A 2 30.58 40.99 18.41
CA ALA A 2 29.85 40.09 19.28
C ALA A 2 29.45 38.89 18.42
N ASP A 3 30.02 37.73 18.72
CA ASP A 3 29.66 36.46 18.11
C ASP A 3 28.19 36.16 18.39
N SER A 4 27.42 35.99 17.32
CA SER A 4 26.07 35.46 17.41
C SER A 4 26.16 33.95 17.68
N PRO A 5 25.42 33.42 18.67
CA PRO A 5 25.51 32.00 19.00
C PRO A 5 24.89 31.16 17.89
N ALA A 6 25.56 30.05 17.57
CA ALA A 6 25.05 29.01 16.67
C ALA A 6 23.73 28.46 17.21
N SER A 7 22.64 28.64 16.45
CA SER A 7 21.31 28.12 16.76
C SER A 7 21.27 26.60 16.64
N SER A 8 21.80 25.90 17.64
CA SER A 8 21.70 24.46 17.83
C SER A 8 20.37 24.11 18.52
N GLN A 9 19.25 24.26 17.80
CA GLN A 9 17.94 23.64 18.11
C GLN A 9 16.99 23.92 16.93
N ARG A 10 17.31 23.36 15.76
CA ARG A 10 16.34 23.30 14.65
C ARG A 10 15.33 22.21 15.02
N THR A 11 14.13 22.61 15.42
CA THR A 11 13.00 21.67 15.54
C THR A 11 12.76 21.08 14.15
N ASN A 12 13.04 19.79 13.97
CA ASN A 12 12.58 19.06 12.79
C ASN A 12 11.06 19.20 12.77
N GLU A 13 10.51 19.98 11.83
CA GLU A 13 9.07 20.09 11.66
C GLU A 13 8.53 18.70 11.30
N ASP A 14 7.70 18.10 12.17
CA ASP A 14 7.07 16.81 11.92
C ASP A 14 5.89 17.02 10.95
N PRO A 15 5.94 16.47 9.72
CA PRO A 15 4.87 16.64 8.75
C PRO A 15 3.55 16.05 9.24
N THR A 16 3.56 15.08 10.15
CA THR A 16 2.36 14.46 10.72
C THR A 16 2.06 14.93 12.14
N GLY A 17 2.75 15.97 12.61
CA GLY A 17 2.58 16.55 13.93
C GLY A 17 1.15 17.05 14.18
N PRO A 18 0.68 17.16 15.44
CA PRO A 18 -0.71 17.49 15.77
C PRO A 18 -1.23 18.81 15.16
N THR A 19 -0.33 19.79 14.93
CA THR A 19 -0.64 21.10 14.35
C THR A 19 -0.43 21.17 12.84
N SER A 20 0.00 20.06 12.22
CA SER A 20 0.29 20.02 10.78
C SER A 20 -0.98 19.83 9.95
N VAL A 21 -0.96 20.35 8.73
CA VAL A 21 -2.01 20.07 7.72
C VAL A 21 -2.12 18.59 7.37
N ALA A 22 -1.06 17.80 7.60
CA ALA A 22 -1.06 16.35 7.38
C ALA A 22 -1.19 15.55 8.69
N ALA A 23 -1.64 16.18 9.80
CA ALA A 23 -1.85 15.51 11.09
C ALA A 23 -2.79 14.30 10.99
N ARG A 24 -3.81 14.39 10.13
CA ARG A 24 -4.81 13.34 9.89
C ARG A 24 -4.55 12.54 8.60
N ALA A 25 -3.30 12.59 8.10
CA ALA A 25 -2.95 11.83 6.92
C ALA A 25 -3.12 10.32 7.18
N THR A 26 -3.59 9.61 6.17
CA THR A 26 -3.55 8.15 6.08
C THR A 26 -2.15 7.66 5.76
N ALA A 27 -1.48 8.33 4.82
CA ALA A 27 -0.14 8.00 4.40
C ALA A 27 0.57 9.23 3.86
N THR A 28 1.90 9.26 4.00
CA THR A 28 2.77 10.27 3.41
C THR A 28 3.58 9.66 2.27
N LEU A 29 3.78 10.41 1.20
CA LEU A 29 4.62 10.07 0.06
C LEU A 29 5.80 11.06 0.01
N THR A 30 6.95 10.61 0.51
CA THR A 30 8.12 11.46 0.74
C THR A 30 9.18 11.26 -0.35
N PRO A 31 9.64 12.34 -1.02
CA PRO A 31 10.73 12.25 -2.00
C PRO A 31 12.00 11.65 -1.41
N SER A 32 12.57 10.63 -2.07
CA SER A 32 13.73 9.88 -1.56
C SER A 32 15.02 10.14 -2.35
N ASN A 33 14.96 10.21 -3.68
CA ASN A 33 16.13 10.54 -4.52
C ASN A 33 16.20 12.03 -4.91
N ALA A 34 17.35 12.46 -5.43
CA ALA A 34 17.60 13.84 -5.83
C ALA A 34 16.56 14.35 -6.85
N GLU A 35 16.19 13.53 -7.83
CA GLU A 35 15.22 13.86 -8.87
C GLU A 35 13.83 14.14 -8.27
N ALA A 36 13.37 13.31 -7.34
CA ALA A 36 12.08 13.52 -6.67
C ALA A 36 12.08 14.76 -5.77
N LYS A 37 13.19 15.00 -5.06
CA LYS A 37 13.34 16.17 -4.16
C LYS A 37 13.33 17.47 -4.95
N LEU A 38 14.11 17.53 -6.04
CA LEU A 38 14.14 18.69 -6.92
C LEU A 38 12.77 18.94 -7.55
N ALA A 39 12.13 17.90 -8.09
CA ALA A 39 10.82 18.06 -8.71
C ALA A 39 9.72 18.47 -7.73
N PHE A 40 9.78 18.02 -6.47
CA PHE A 40 8.90 18.55 -5.41
C PHE A 40 9.12 20.05 -5.22
N SER A 41 10.38 20.51 -5.15
CA SER A 41 10.71 21.94 -5.04
C SER A 41 10.17 22.73 -6.22
N ASP A 42 10.36 22.25 -7.45
CA ASP A 42 9.86 22.91 -8.66
C ASP A 42 8.32 23.04 -8.66
N VAL A 43 7.61 22.01 -8.17
CA VAL A 43 6.14 22.07 -8.03
C VAL A 43 5.74 23.10 -6.98
N VAL A 44 6.44 23.15 -5.84
CA VAL A 44 6.19 24.16 -4.79
C VAL A 44 6.43 25.57 -5.34
N GLU A 45 7.53 25.79 -6.03
CA GLU A 45 7.86 27.08 -6.65
C GLU A 45 6.82 27.50 -7.68
N ALA A 46 6.37 26.56 -8.54
CA ALA A 46 5.28 26.82 -9.48
C ALA A 46 3.98 27.21 -8.76
N ILE A 47 3.66 26.59 -7.62
CA ILE A 47 2.48 26.95 -6.83
C ILE A 47 2.63 28.34 -6.19
N ILE A 48 3.82 28.70 -5.70
CA ILE A 48 4.08 29.98 -5.02
C ILE A 48 4.14 31.14 -6.02
N HIS A 49 4.88 31.02 -7.13
CA HIS A 49 5.17 32.16 -8.03
C HIS A 49 3.96 32.82 -8.68
N GLU A 50 2.84 32.11 -8.91
CA GLU A 50 1.62 32.70 -9.49
C GLU A 50 0.62 33.20 -8.44
N SER A 51 0.79 32.86 -7.16
CA SER A 51 -0.03 33.47 -6.10
C SER A 51 0.24 34.98 -5.93
N GLN A 52 1.31 35.49 -6.54
CA GLN A 52 1.67 36.91 -6.59
C GLN A 52 1.32 37.60 -7.92
N GLY A 53 1.01 36.83 -8.97
CA GLY A 53 0.65 37.34 -10.31
C GLY A 53 -0.87 37.40 -10.46
N GLY A 54 -1.48 38.52 -10.08
CA GLY A 54 -2.92 38.75 -10.19
C GLY A 54 -3.43 38.67 -11.64
N LEU A 55 -3.76 37.46 -12.09
CA LEU A 55 -4.58 37.22 -13.28
C LEU A 55 -5.84 36.49 -12.82
N THR A 56 -6.90 37.29 -12.67
CA THR A 56 -8.26 36.85 -12.43
C THR A 56 -8.68 35.87 -13.52
N SER A 57 -8.63 34.58 -13.21
CA SER A 57 -9.21 33.56 -14.07
C SER A 57 -10.69 33.46 -13.73
N SER A 58 -11.51 34.20 -14.48
CA SER A 58 -12.95 34.03 -14.53
C SER A 58 -13.30 32.65 -15.10
N SER A 59 -13.51 31.65 -14.24
CA SER A 59 -14.42 30.52 -14.49
C SER A 59 -14.58 29.69 -13.21
N ASN A 60 -15.71 29.01 -13.05
CA ASN A 60 -15.97 28.04 -11.97
C ASN A 60 -15.05 26.79 -12.02
N ALA A 61 -13.90 26.85 -12.71
CA ALA A 61 -12.95 25.75 -12.81
C ALA A 61 -12.01 25.72 -11.60
N VAL A 62 -11.80 24.53 -11.04
CA VAL A 62 -10.84 24.30 -9.96
C VAL A 62 -9.44 24.62 -10.48
N ASP A 63 -8.72 25.54 -9.83
CA ASP A 63 -7.31 25.80 -10.14
C ASP A 63 -6.47 24.55 -9.77
N PRO A 64 -5.77 23.93 -10.75
CA PRO A 64 -4.93 22.76 -10.50
C PRO A 64 -3.84 22.99 -9.45
N ARG A 65 -3.31 24.21 -9.31
CA ARG A 65 -2.24 24.53 -8.34
C ARG A 65 -2.80 24.58 -6.93
N THR A 66 -3.89 25.32 -6.75
CA THR A 66 -4.65 25.37 -5.49
C THR A 66 -5.14 23.98 -5.09
N HIS A 67 -5.56 23.14 -6.05
CA HIS A 67 -5.95 21.76 -5.78
C HIS A 67 -4.78 20.88 -5.34
N ALA A 68 -3.65 20.90 -6.08
CA ALA A 68 -2.47 20.12 -5.74
C ALA A 68 -1.92 20.48 -4.35
N LYS A 69 -1.95 21.77 -3.98
CA LYS A 69 -1.49 22.26 -2.67
C LYS A 69 -2.21 21.60 -1.48
N LYS A 70 -3.47 21.15 -1.66
CA LYS A 70 -4.24 20.48 -0.59
C LYS A 70 -3.62 19.17 -0.11
N TYR A 71 -2.78 18.55 -0.94
CA TYR A 71 -2.16 17.25 -0.68
C TYR A 71 -0.65 17.38 -0.41
N MET A 72 -0.17 18.59 -0.13
CA MET A 72 1.24 18.88 0.09
C MET A 72 1.47 19.44 1.49
N TRP A 73 2.44 18.87 2.19
CA TRP A 73 3.04 19.50 3.35
C TRP A 73 4.33 20.18 2.89
N ILE A 74 4.41 21.50 3.08
CA ILE A 74 5.53 22.33 2.64
C ILE A 74 6.13 22.96 3.91
N PRO A 75 7.43 22.77 4.19
CA PRO A 75 8.07 23.35 5.36
C PRO A 75 8.12 24.87 5.28
N SER A 76 8.41 25.53 6.40
CA SER A 76 8.49 27.00 6.46
C SER A 76 9.70 27.59 5.73
N GLU A 77 10.79 26.82 5.61
CA GLU A 77 12.05 27.25 5.01
C GLU A 77 12.60 26.23 4.01
N GLN A 78 13.35 26.72 3.03
CA GLN A 78 14.19 25.88 2.19
C GLN A 78 15.40 25.35 2.96
N SER A 79 15.92 24.21 2.54
CA SER A 79 17.13 23.62 3.10
C SER A 79 18.09 23.14 2.01
N ALA A 80 19.38 23.17 2.31
CA ALA A 80 20.41 22.72 1.40
C ALA A 80 20.36 21.19 1.21
N ASP A 81 20.45 20.71 -0.04
CA ASP A 81 20.55 19.29 -0.37
C ASP A 81 21.75 19.01 -1.30
N LEU A 82 22.69 18.19 -0.82
CA LEU A 82 23.94 17.89 -1.53
C LEU A 82 23.73 17.00 -2.75
N ASP A 83 22.76 16.09 -2.70
CA ASP A 83 22.50 15.17 -3.81
C ASP A 83 21.85 15.92 -4.96
N VAL A 84 20.95 16.86 -4.66
CA VAL A 84 20.38 17.77 -5.66
C VAL A 84 21.44 18.72 -6.23
N SER A 85 22.32 19.26 -5.38
CA SER A 85 23.46 20.08 -5.83
C SER A 85 24.39 19.30 -6.77
N ARG A 86 24.53 17.98 -6.57
CA ARG A 86 25.30 17.11 -7.47
C ARG A 86 24.55 16.86 -8.77
N LEU A 87 23.25 16.56 -8.69
CA LEU A 87 22.40 16.33 -9.86
C LEU A 87 22.41 17.54 -10.81
N LEU A 88 22.20 18.75 -10.28
CA LEU A 88 22.22 19.99 -11.07
C LEU A 88 23.56 20.20 -11.78
N ARG A 89 24.68 19.98 -11.08
CA ARG A 89 26.02 20.06 -11.70
C ARG A 89 26.24 19.02 -12.79
N CYS A 90 25.75 17.80 -12.61
CA CYS A 90 25.85 16.76 -13.65
C CYS A 90 25.02 17.14 -14.90
N HIS A 91 23.85 17.74 -14.71
CA HIS A 91 23.03 18.29 -15.79
C HIS A 91 23.74 19.44 -16.51
N GLU A 92 24.30 20.41 -15.78
CA GLU A 92 25.06 21.54 -16.34
C GLU A 92 26.32 21.08 -17.09
N ALA A 93 27.01 20.06 -16.58
CA ALA A 93 28.20 19.49 -17.20
C ALA A 93 27.90 18.61 -18.42
N GLY A 94 26.63 18.40 -18.78
CA GLY A 94 26.21 17.56 -19.91
C GLY A 94 26.57 16.07 -19.74
N GLN A 95 26.88 15.63 -18.51
CA GLN A 95 27.30 14.26 -18.22
C GLN A 95 26.09 13.35 -17.99
N LEU A 96 25.27 13.17 -19.04
CA LEU A 96 24.27 12.12 -19.08
C LEU A 96 24.88 10.90 -19.78
N SER A 97 25.49 10.01 -18.97
CA SER A 97 25.85 8.63 -19.32
C SER A 97 26.49 8.37 -20.70
N SER A 98 27.82 8.38 -20.76
CA SER A 98 28.55 7.41 -21.59
C SER A 98 29.52 6.62 -20.71
N SER A 99 29.20 5.35 -20.47
CA SER A 99 30.08 4.38 -19.86
C SER A 99 31.32 4.15 -20.75
N SER A 100 32.50 4.51 -20.26
CA SER A 100 33.75 3.75 -20.43
C SER A 100 34.82 4.28 -19.46
N PRO A 101 35.48 3.41 -18.69
CA PRO A 101 36.60 3.81 -17.86
C PRO A 101 37.84 3.84 -18.75
N ASN A 102 38.39 5.02 -19.04
CA ASN A 102 39.77 5.10 -19.48
C ASN A 102 40.48 6.27 -18.81
N SER A 103 41.46 5.87 -18.01
CA SER A 103 42.43 6.67 -17.31
C SER A 103 43.15 7.64 -18.25
N SER A 104 43.27 8.91 -17.85
CA SER A 104 44.47 9.74 -18.05
C SER A 104 44.43 10.96 -17.13
N PRO A 105 45.47 11.18 -16.31
CA PRO A 105 45.59 12.37 -15.47
C PRO A 105 46.26 13.50 -16.26
N GLY A 106 45.67 14.69 -16.28
CA GLY A 106 46.28 15.82 -16.96
C GLY A 106 45.57 17.15 -16.76
N SER A 107 46.26 18.05 -16.06
CA SER A 107 46.04 19.50 -15.95
C SER A 107 44.91 20.03 -15.07
N THR A 108 45.32 20.27 -13.82
CA THR A 108 44.99 21.42 -12.96
C THR A 108 44.35 22.63 -13.63
N ALA A 109 43.13 22.97 -13.18
CA ALA A 109 42.63 24.33 -13.14
C ALA A 109 41.82 24.55 -11.85
N ALA A 110 42.41 25.36 -10.96
CA ALA A 110 41.82 26.17 -9.91
C ALA A 110 40.64 25.60 -9.09
N ALA A 111 40.96 25.23 -7.84
CA ALA A 111 40.07 25.35 -6.71
C ALA A 111 39.48 26.77 -6.65
N SER A 112 38.23 26.92 -7.09
CA SER A 112 37.32 27.96 -6.62
C SER A 112 36.23 27.23 -5.83
N GLY A 113 36.52 27.05 -4.56
CA GLY A 113 35.59 26.51 -3.57
C GLY A 113 34.47 27.50 -3.33
N ASP A 114 33.43 27.43 -4.15
CA ASP A 114 32.08 27.72 -3.69
C ASP A 114 31.23 26.52 -4.08
N THR A 115 31.04 25.60 -3.13
CA THR A 115 30.10 24.50 -3.33
C THR A 115 28.72 25.11 -3.22
N SER A 116 28.23 25.74 -4.30
CA SER A 116 26.90 26.31 -4.35
C SER A 116 25.91 25.20 -3.98
N ARG A 117 25.40 25.30 -2.75
CA ARG A 117 24.45 24.35 -2.19
C ARG A 117 23.09 24.73 -2.76
N ALA A 118 22.46 23.83 -3.48
CA ALA A 118 21.08 24.00 -3.91
C ALA A 118 20.18 24.00 -2.67
N TYR A 119 19.50 25.13 -2.44
CA TYR A 119 18.45 25.27 -1.44
C TYR A 119 17.12 24.92 -2.08
N ILE A 120 16.43 23.93 -1.52
CA ILE A 120 15.18 23.41 -2.07
C ILE A 120 14.13 23.24 -0.98
N TRP A 121 12.86 23.21 -1.39
CA TRP A 121 11.77 22.81 -0.51
C TRP A 121 11.80 21.29 -0.30
N ARG A 122 11.83 20.84 0.96
CA ARG A 122 11.89 19.41 1.33
C ARG A 122 10.67 19.01 2.15
N GLY A 123 9.55 18.85 1.46
CA GLY A 123 8.29 18.41 2.06
C GLY A 123 7.89 17.00 1.64
N CYS A 124 6.61 16.71 1.77
CA CYS A 124 6.01 15.46 1.31
C CYS A 124 4.61 15.71 0.73
N TYR A 125 4.12 14.73 -0.04
CA TYR A 125 2.71 14.65 -0.35
C TYR A 125 2.02 13.79 0.72
N PHE A 126 0.72 13.94 0.90
CA PHE A 126 -0.04 13.10 1.81
C PHE A 126 -1.42 12.75 1.29
N LEU A 127 -1.91 11.57 1.69
CA LEU A 127 -3.25 11.08 1.44
C LEU A 127 -4.08 11.31 2.71
N ASP A 128 -5.28 11.86 2.58
CA ASP A 128 -6.18 12.12 3.71
C ASP A 128 -7.62 11.78 3.29
N LEU A 129 -8.30 10.94 4.08
CA LEU A 129 -9.69 10.52 3.81
C LEU A 129 -10.69 11.67 4.01
N HIS A 130 -10.35 12.70 4.79
CA HIS A 130 -11.14 13.92 4.93
C HIS A 130 -10.98 14.82 3.70
N CYS A 131 -9.77 14.91 3.15
CA CYS A 131 -9.49 15.60 1.89
C CYS A 131 -9.67 14.65 0.71
N ARG A 132 -10.92 14.34 0.36
CA ARG A 132 -11.24 13.38 -0.69
C ARG A 132 -10.63 13.78 -2.04
N PRO A 133 -10.16 12.82 -2.86
CA PRO A 133 -9.67 13.11 -4.19
C PRO A 133 -10.83 13.62 -5.06
N LEU A 134 -10.49 14.34 -6.13
CA LEU A 134 -11.46 14.97 -7.04
C LEU A 134 -12.52 13.95 -7.55
N HIS A 135 -12.11 12.70 -7.72
CA HIS A 135 -13.00 11.59 -8.06
C HIS A 135 -12.82 10.43 -7.08
N SER A 136 -13.62 10.39 -6.00
CA SER A 136 -13.47 9.39 -4.92
C SER A 136 -13.55 7.93 -5.40
N ALA A 137 -14.36 7.61 -6.42
CA ALA A 137 -14.42 6.27 -7.01
C ALA A 137 -13.12 5.86 -7.74
N ARG A 138 -12.38 6.84 -8.28
CA ARG A 138 -11.11 6.59 -8.97
C ARG A 138 -9.93 6.60 -8.01
N GLY A 139 -9.97 7.40 -6.95
CA GLY A 139 -8.84 7.61 -6.03
C GLY A 139 -7.98 8.81 -6.39
N TRP A 140 -6.87 8.99 -5.67
CA TRP A 140 -5.92 10.07 -5.89
C TRP A 140 -5.14 9.83 -7.18
N THR A 141 -5.33 10.74 -8.13
CA THR A 141 -4.63 10.73 -9.41
C THR A 141 -3.25 11.38 -9.26
N VAL A 142 -2.22 10.69 -9.73
CA VAL A 142 -0.82 11.11 -9.59
C VAL A 142 -0.21 11.32 -10.98
N GLY A 143 0.42 12.46 -11.22
CA GLY A 143 1.00 12.77 -12.53
C GLY A 143 1.68 14.13 -12.60
N ARG A 144 1.73 14.72 -13.79
CA ARG A 144 2.27 16.08 -13.98
C ARG A 144 1.22 17.13 -13.68
N LEU A 145 1.65 18.30 -13.20
CA LEU A 145 0.76 19.45 -13.09
C LEU A 145 0.19 19.81 -14.46
N ASN A 146 -1.14 19.93 -14.58
CA ASN A 146 -1.80 20.17 -15.86
C ASN A 146 -3.11 20.94 -15.70
N TRP A 147 -3.28 21.98 -16.54
CA TRP A 147 -4.45 22.85 -16.53
C TRP A 147 -5.72 22.21 -17.09
N HIS A 148 -5.60 21.30 -18.05
CA HIS A 148 -6.75 20.65 -18.68
C HIS A 148 -7.19 19.37 -17.98
N LYS A 149 -6.26 18.73 -17.25
CA LYS A 149 -6.52 17.48 -16.54
C LYS A 149 -5.85 17.49 -15.17
N ILE A 150 -6.60 17.95 -14.19
CA ILE A 150 -6.16 18.11 -12.81
C ILE A 150 -5.80 16.74 -12.24
N ASN A 151 -4.62 16.66 -11.64
CA ASN A 151 -4.23 15.56 -10.76
C ASN A 151 -4.35 16.01 -9.32
N ASP A 152 -4.68 15.07 -8.43
CA ASP A 152 -4.66 15.32 -6.99
C ASP A 152 -3.22 15.52 -6.50
N ILE A 153 -2.30 14.68 -6.97
CA ILE A 153 -0.87 14.76 -6.64
C ILE A 153 -0.07 15.06 -7.91
N SER A 154 0.58 16.22 -7.93
CA SER A 154 1.42 16.66 -9.05
C SER A 154 2.89 16.48 -8.69
N LEU A 155 3.58 15.56 -9.37
CA LEU A 155 4.97 15.19 -9.10
C LEU A 155 6.00 16.02 -9.87
N SER A 156 5.57 16.68 -10.95
CA SER A 156 6.44 17.55 -11.74
C SER A 156 5.65 18.71 -12.33
N PRO A 157 6.33 19.82 -12.69
CA PRO A 157 5.73 20.89 -13.49
C PRO A 157 5.25 20.36 -14.85
N GLY A 158 4.28 21.06 -15.45
CA GLY A 158 3.58 20.60 -16.66
C GLY A 158 4.44 20.52 -17.93
N SER A 159 5.54 21.27 -17.98
CA SER A 159 6.49 21.30 -19.11
C SER A 159 7.53 20.19 -19.04
N SER A 160 7.84 19.65 -17.86
CA SER A 160 8.93 18.68 -17.68
C SER A 160 8.52 17.30 -18.23
N THR A 161 9.32 16.78 -19.16
CA THR A 161 9.23 15.38 -19.64
C THR A 161 10.45 14.54 -19.27
N GLU A 162 11.52 15.20 -18.80
CA GLU A 162 12.83 14.59 -18.52
C GLU A 162 12.75 13.55 -17.41
N SER A 163 11.83 13.73 -16.47
CA SER A 163 11.60 12.82 -15.34
C SER A 163 10.86 11.52 -15.70
N GLY A 164 10.40 11.37 -16.94
CA GLY A 164 9.59 10.22 -17.37
C GLY A 164 8.17 10.19 -16.75
N ILE A 165 7.74 11.25 -16.07
CA ILE A 165 6.39 11.34 -15.48
C ILE A 165 5.35 11.63 -16.57
N ARG A 166 4.29 10.81 -16.60
CA ARG A 166 3.16 11.01 -17.53
C ARG A 166 2.15 12.01 -16.98
N ARG A 167 1.32 12.57 -17.87
CA ARG A 167 0.23 13.49 -17.49
C ARG A 167 -0.65 12.88 -16.39
N GLN A 168 -1.01 11.61 -16.52
CA GLN A 168 -1.55 10.80 -15.44
C GLN A 168 -0.76 9.50 -15.42
N HIS A 169 -0.01 9.27 -14.36
CA HIS A 169 0.94 8.18 -14.26
C HIS A 169 0.31 6.99 -13.54
N CYS A 170 -0.14 7.21 -12.31
CA CYS A 170 -0.71 6.19 -11.46
C CYS A 170 -1.89 6.73 -10.64
N ILE A 171 -2.58 5.81 -10.00
CA ILE A 171 -3.64 6.05 -9.03
C ILE A 171 -3.18 5.45 -7.70
N LEU A 172 -3.39 6.20 -6.62
CA LEU A 172 -3.38 5.69 -5.26
C LEU A 172 -4.83 5.62 -4.76
N GLN A 173 -5.22 4.54 -4.10
CA GLN A 173 -6.59 4.38 -3.62
C GLN A 173 -6.68 3.33 -2.50
N VAL A 174 -7.71 3.42 -1.67
CA VAL A 174 -8.05 2.42 -0.65
C VAL A 174 -8.63 1.16 -1.30
N HIS A 175 -8.06 -0.01 -1.00
CA HIS A 175 -8.57 -1.31 -1.44
C HIS A 175 -9.80 -1.69 -0.62
N ALA A 176 -10.94 -1.85 -1.28
CA ALA A 176 -12.24 -2.00 -0.61
C ALA A 176 -12.29 -3.16 0.42
N GLN A 177 -11.64 -4.29 0.11
CA GLN A 177 -11.69 -5.45 1.00
C GLN A 177 -10.72 -5.33 2.18
N SER A 178 -9.51 -4.80 1.95
CA SER A 178 -8.46 -4.80 2.98
C SER A 178 -8.26 -3.48 3.71
N GLY A 179 -8.86 -2.39 3.23
CA GLY A 179 -8.68 -1.04 3.77
C GLY A 179 -7.31 -0.41 3.50
N ARG A 180 -6.40 -1.13 2.87
CA ARG A 180 -5.02 -0.69 2.60
C ARG A 180 -4.93 0.15 1.33
N ILE A 181 -3.92 1.01 1.26
CA ILE A 181 -3.62 1.74 0.02
C ILE A 181 -3.12 0.74 -1.02
N PHE A 182 -3.59 0.88 -2.25
CA PHE A 182 -3.04 0.23 -3.44
C PHE A 182 -2.58 1.28 -4.44
N VAL A 183 -1.64 0.88 -5.29
CA VAL A 183 -1.20 1.65 -6.44
C VAL A 183 -1.51 0.90 -7.74
N GLN A 184 -1.91 1.64 -8.77
CA GLN A 184 -2.21 1.10 -10.10
C GLN A 184 -1.69 2.04 -11.20
N LYS A 185 -1.18 1.48 -12.30
CA LYS A 185 -0.89 2.26 -13.51
C LYS A 185 -2.17 2.75 -14.18
N VAL A 186 -2.21 4.02 -14.58
CA VAL A 186 -3.34 4.55 -15.39
C VAL A 186 -3.22 4.10 -16.85
N ARG A 187 -1.99 4.00 -17.35
CA ARG A 187 -1.66 3.58 -18.73
C ARG A 187 -0.43 2.70 -18.71
N ASP A 188 -0.31 1.87 -19.73
CA ASP A 188 0.78 0.90 -19.86
C ASP A 188 2.14 1.55 -20.16
N GLN A 189 2.11 2.82 -20.58
CA GLN A 189 3.28 3.62 -20.91
C GLN A 189 3.78 4.39 -19.67
N GLY A 190 4.64 3.79 -18.87
CA GLY A 190 5.27 4.45 -17.72
C GLY A 190 5.96 3.45 -16.79
N VAL A 191 7.05 3.89 -16.17
CA VAL A 191 7.75 3.11 -15.15
C VAL A 191 7.03 3.34 -13.82
N LEU A 192 6.41 2.28 -13.29
CA LEU A 192 5.87 2.25 -11.94
C LEU A 192 6.35 0.96 -11.29
N GLU A 193 7.05 1.09 -10.18
CA GLU A 193 7.57 -0.03 -9.40
C GLU A 193 7.26 0.13 -7.93
N VAL A 194 7.07 -1.02 -7.28
CA VAL A 194 6.82 -1.12 -5.84
C VAL A 194 7.88 -2.06 -5.27
N ASP A 195 8.71 -1.56 -4.36
CA ASP A 195 9.85 -2.27 -3.77
C ASP A 195 10.76 -2.91 -4.83
N GLY A 196 11.04 -2.17 -5.91
CA GLY A 196 11.87 -2.62 -7.04
C GLY A 196 11.21 -3.58 -8.01
N ILE A 197 9.92 -3.90 -7.82
CA ILE A 197 9.16 -4.78 -8.71
C ILE A 197 8.26 -3.93 -9.62
N ALA A 198 8.52 -3.97 -10.93
CA ALA A 198 7.69 -3.28 -11.92
C ALA A 198 6.27 -3.84 -11.97
N LEU A 199 5.29 -2.94 -12.03
CA LEU A 199 3.88 -3.31 -12.16
C LEU A 199 3.51 -3.59 -13.62
N SER A 200 2.79 -4.67 -13.86
CA SER A 200 2.20 -4.96 -15.16
C SER A 200 1.02 -4.01 -15.49
N PRO A 201 0.66 -3.88 -16.78
CA PRO A 201 -0.59 -3.25 -17.20
C PRO A 201 -1.79 -3.69 -16.36
N ARG A 202 -2.56 -2.72 -15.85
CA ARG A 202 -3.79 -2.92 -15.05
C ARG A 202 -3.62 -3.65 -13.72
N GLU A 203 -2.43 -4.12 -13.38
CA GLU A 203 -2.13 -4.73 -12.09
C GLU A 203 -2.28 -3.67 -10.98
N ILE A 204 -2.99 -4.05 -9.91
CA ILE A 204 -2.98 -3.31 -8.65
C ILE A 204 -1.93 -3.93 -7.74
N ARG A 205 -1.23 -3.09 -6.98
CA ARG A 205 -0.34 -3.53 -5.90
C ARG A 205 -0.80 -2.93 -4.59
N VAL A 206 -1.29 -3.76 -3.68
CA VAL A 206 -1.64 -3.36 -2.30
C VAL A 206 -0.37 -3.20 -1.48
N LEU A 207 -0.28 -2.10 -0.76
CA LEU A 207 0.87 -1.70 0.06
C LEU A 207 0.70 -2.33 1.44
N ASN A 208 1.30 -3.51 1.60
CA ASN A 208 1.15 -4.34 2.79
C ASN A 208 2.14 -4.05 3.91
N ASN A 209 3.19 -3.29 3.61
CA ASN A 209 4.24 -2.91 4.55
C ASN A 209 3.94 -1.53 5.15
N PRO A 210 4.40 -1.24 6.38
CA PRO A 210 4.26 0.10 6.98
C PRO A 210 4.89 1.20 6.13
N SER A 211 6.01 0.86 5.49
CA SER A 211 6.74 1.71 4.55
C SER A 211 6.99 0.94 3.25
N THR A 212 6.88 1.60 2.10
CA THR A 212 7.02 0.98 0.78
C THR A 212 7.73 1.94 -0.17
N SER A 213 8.71 1.43 -0.92
CA SER A 213 9.43 2.22 -1.93
C SER A 213 8.64 2.24 -3.25
N LEU A 214 8.35 3.44 -3.75
CA LEU A 214 7.62 3.66 -4.99
C LEU A 214 8.51 4.38 -6.01
N ARG A 215 8.79 3.71 -7.14
CA ARG A 215 9.43 4.37 -8.29
C ARG A 215 8.38 4.77 -9.30
N ILE A 216 8.31 6.06 -9.64
CA ILE A 216 7.42 6.62 -10.65
C ILE A 216 8.28 7.39 -11.66
N GLY A 217 8.40 6.89 -12.88
CA GLY A 217 9.40 7.41 -13.83
C GLY A 217 10.82 7.25 -13.27
N LEU A 218 11.57 8.36 -13.21
CA LEU A 218 12.90 8.43 -12.57
C LEU A 218 12.84 8.80 -11.08
N MET A 219 11.65 9.11 -10.56
CA MET A 219 11.48 9.61 -9.20
C MET A 219 11.25 8.46 -8.22
N LEU A 220 11.96 8.47 -7.10
CA LEU A 220 11.81 7.52 -6.02
C LEU A 220 11.17 8.18 -4.81
N TYR A 221 10.13 7.56 -4.28
CA TYR A 221 9.40 8.01 -3.11
C TYR A 221 9.32 6.90 -2.07
N ASN A 222 9.26 7.29 -0.80
CA ASN A 222 8.90 6.41 0.29
C ASN A 222 7.45 6.71 0.68
N LEU A 223 6.56 5.73 0.51
CA LEU A 223 5.20 5.81 1.02
C LEU A 223 5.15 5.14 2.38
N GLU A 224 4.71 5.88 3.40
CA GLU A 224 4.61 5.41 4.78
C GLU A 224 3.21 5.67 5.32
N TYR A 225 2.61 4.67 5.99
CA TYR A 225 1.36 4.88 6.72
C TYR A 225 1.63 5.85 7.89
N ALA A 226 0.87 6.94 7.94
CA ALA A 226 1.08 7.97 8.94
C ALA A 226 0.52 7.54 10.29
N ARG A 227 0.98 8.19 11.37
CA ARG A 227 0.58 7.89 12.75
C ARG A 227 -0.94 7.78 12.93
N PHE A 228 -1.70 8.72 12.38
CA PHE A 228 -3.16 8.76 12.49
C PHE A 228 -3.84 7.50 11.93
N ALA A 229 -3.23 6.84 10.94
CA ALA A 229 -3.79 5.61 10.38
C ALA A 229 -3.83 4.45 11.40
N HIS A 230 -3.06 4.55 12.49
CA HIS A 230 -3.06 3.57 13.58
C HIS A 230 -4.00 3.93 14.74
N ASP A 231 -4.65 5.09 14.70
CA ASP A 231 -5.59 5.53 15.73
C ASP A 231 -6.94 4.83 15.56
N GLU A 232 -7.67 4.60 16.66
CA GLU A 232 -8.98 3.95 16.62
C GLU A 232 -10.01 4.75 15.80
N GLU A 233 -9.93 6.08 15.85
CA GLU A 233 -10.81 6.99 15.08
C GLU A 233 -10.68 6.77 13.57
N TYR A 234 -9.49 6.45 13.08
CA TYR A 234 -9.22 6.24 11.66
C TYR A 234 -10.05 5.08 11.09
N ASN A 235 -10.25 3.99 11.86
CA ASN A 235 -11.00 2.83 11.39
C ASN A 235 -12.44 3.20 11.02
N SER A 236 -13.12 4.00 11.84
CA SER A 236 -14.48 4.46 11.56
C SER A 236 -14.55 5.37 10.32
N ILE A 237 -13.55 6.23 10.13
CA ILE A 237 -13.45 7.11 8.96
C ILE A 237 -13.22 6.28 7.69
N LEU A 238 -12.34 5.29 7.77
CA LEU A 238 -12.03 4.38 6.66
C LEU A 238 -13.24 3.52 6.28
N GLU A 239 -13.97 2.97 7.25
CA GLU A 239 -15.22 2.24 7.00
C GLU A 239 -16.25 3.13 6.31
N ALA A 240 -16.45 4.36 6.80
CA ALA A 240 -17.35 5.33 6.18
C ALA A 240 -16.91 5.70 4.75
N TYR A 241 -15.60 5.85 4.51
CA TYR A 241 -15.04 6.09 3.19
C TYR A 241 -15.32 4.91 2.24
N ILE A 242 -15.03 3.67 2.67
CA ILE A 242 -15.24 2.47 1.85
C ILE A 242 -16.73 2.28 1.54
N GLN A 243 -17.61 2.47 2.52
CA GLN A 243 -19.05 2.41 2.31
C GLN A 243 -19.54 3.48 1.33
N THR A 244 -19.02 4.71 1.44
CA THR A 244 -19.41 5.81 0.55
C THR A 244 -18.92 5.60 -0.88
N VAL A 245 -17.70 5.08 -1.05
CA VAL A 245 -17.05 4.97 -2.36
C VAL A 245 -17.45 3.68 -3.10
N TYR A 246 -17.58 2.57 -2.38
CA TYR A 246 -17.79 1.23 -2.96
C TYR A 246 -19.18 0.65 -2.65
N GLY A 247 -20.00 1.32 -1.84
CA GLY A 247 -21.29 0.78 -1.39
C GLY A 247 -21.17 -0.52 -0.59
N SER A 248 -19.98 -0.85 -0.10
CA SER A 248 -19.63 -2.12 0.53
C SER A 248 -18.94 -1.87 1.87
N SER A 249 -18.97 -2.86 2.78
CA SER A 249 -18.21 -2.81 4.03
C SER A 249 -16.82 -3.42 3.83
N ALA A 250 -15.81 -2.84 4.50
CA ALA A 250 -14.49 -3.44 4.61
C ALA A 250 -14.54 -4.77 5.36
N ALA A 251 -13.51 -5.61 5.19
CA ALA A 251 -13.34 -6.81 6.00
C ALA A 251 -13.09 -6.42 7.46
N THR A 252 -14.06 -6.66 8.33
CA THR A 252 -14.11 -6.19 9.74
C THR A 252 -13.07 -6.84 10.67
N PHE A 253 -12.24 -7.77 10.17
CA PHE A 253 -11.39 -8.64 10.98
C PHE A 253 -9.89 -8.41 10.82
N LEU A 254 -9.50 -7.38 10.08
CA LEU A 254 -8.11 -7.06 9.84
C LEU A 254 -7.79 -5.69 10.41
N PRO A 255 -6.58 -5.50 10.99
CA PRO A 255 -6.05 -4.16 11.08
C PRO A 255 -5.93 -3.62 9.65
N LEU A 256 -6.74 -2.59 9.40
CA LEU A 256 -6.87 -1.95 8.09
C LEU A 256 -5.56 -1.23 7.69
N THR A 257 -4.66 -1.05 8.65
CA THR A 257 -3.28 -0.62 8.46
C THR A 257 -2.27 -1.72 8.80
N PRO A 258 -1.14 -1.80 8.09
CA PRO A 258 0.00 -2.63 8.51
C PRO A 258 0.47 -2.30 9.93
N THR A 259 0.88 -3.28 10.73
CA THR A 259 1.42 -3.01 12.07
C THR A 259 2.86 -2.48 11.97
N PRO A 260 3.22 -1.39 12.66
CA PRO A 260 4.54 -0.75 12.55
C PRO A 260 5.70 -1.53 13.21
N THR A 261 5.57 -2.82 13.50
CA THR A 261 6.64 -3.62 14.13
C THR A 261 7.79 -3.89 13.15
N TRP A 262 8.98 -3.39 13.50
CA TRP A 262 10.27 -3.59 12.81
C TRP A 262 10.69 -5.07 12.68
N ALA A 263 10.11 -5.95 13.49
CA ALA A 263 10.30 -7.39 13.40
C ALA A 263 9.46 -7.95 12.26
N HIS A 264 10.06 -7.98 11.06
CA HIS A 264 9.68 -8.76 9.87
C HIS A 264 8.20 -9.10 9.75
N ASN A 265 7.50 -8.41 8.84
CA ASN A 265 6.23 -8.89 8.30
C ASN A 265 6.39 -10.36 7.89
N LEU A 266 5.84 -11.28 8.68
CA LEU A 266 6.03 -12.71 8.46
C LEU A 266 5.33 -13.06 7.15
N GLN A 267 6.15 -13.35 6.14
CA GLN A 267 5.69 -13.72 4.81
C GLN A 267 5.77 -15.24 4.66
N VAL A 268 4.67 -15.84 4.22
CA VAL A 268 4.58 -17.26 3.90
C VAL A 268 4.20 -17.37 2.43
N GLY A 269 5.16 -17.74 1.57
CA GLY A 269 4.99 -17.68 0.12
C GLY A 269 4.67 -16.25 -0.34
N GLN A 270 3.50 -16.06 -0.97
CA GLN A 270 3.01 -14.75 -1.41
C GLN A 270 2.17 -13.98 -0.37
N TRP A 271 1.95 -14.57 0.81
CA TRP A 271 1.03 -14.05 1.82
C TRP A 271 1.76 -13.36 2.95
N THR A 272 1.39 -12.12 3.22
CA THR A 272 1.85 -11.36 4.38
C THR A 272 0.87 -11.55 5.52
N ILE A 273 1.31 -12.09 6.66
CA ILE A 273 0.48 -12.20 7.86
C ILE A 273 0.15 -10.79 8.36
N THR A 274 -1.12 -10.57 8.65
CA THR A 274 -1.61 -9.27 9.10
C THR A 274 -1.28 -9.02 10.57
N GLY A 275 -1.38 -7.76 10.96
CA GLY A 275 -1.15 -7.31 12.34
C GLY A 275 -2.02 -7.96 13.42
N ALA A 276 -3.14 -8.57 13.03
CA ALA A 276 -3.97 -9.36 13.95
C ALA A 276 -3.21 -10.58 14.50
N GLY A 277 -2.11 -10.99 13.85
CA GLY A 277 -1.28 -12.10 14.29
C GLY A 277 -2.03 -13.42 14.25
N THR A 278 -2.07 -14.12 15.40
CA THR A 278 -2.80 -15.38 15.54
C THR A 278 -4.24 -15.09 15.95
N ILE A 279 -5.18 -15.28 15.03
CA ILE A 279 -6.63 -15.09 15.28
C ILE A 279 -7.28 -16.31 15.95
N GLY A 280 -6.61 -17.46 15.94
CA GLY A 280 -7.09 -18.66 16.61
C GLY A 280 -5.98 -19.65 16.90
N SER A 281 -6.07 -20.35 18.03
CA SER A 281 -5.13 -21.41 18.40
C SER A 281 -5.86 -22.57 19.04
N GLY A 282 -5.39 -23.80 18.79
CA GLY A 282 -5.95 -24.99 19.42
C GLY A 282 -5.17 -26.26 19.10
N GLY A 283 -5.71 -27.41 19.51
CA GLY A 283 -5.09 -28.71 19.26
C GLY A 283 -4.80 -29.02 17.78
N GLY A 284 -5.50 -28.34 16.87
CA GLY A 284 -5.33 -28.45 15.42
C GLY A 284 -4.32 -27.49 14.77
N GLY A 285 -3.60 -26.65 15.52
CA GLY A 285 -2.63 -25.69 15.00
C GLY A 285 -2.95 -24.22 15.35
N ARG A 286 -2.20 -23.30 14.74
CA ARG A 286 -2.43 -21.85 14.83
C ARG A 286 -3.06 -21.34 13.53
N VAL A 287 -3.91 -20.33 13.64
CA VAL A 287 -4.65 -19.73 12.54
C VAL A 287 -4.37 -18.23 12.53
N SER A 288 -4.00 -17.69 11.37
CA SER A 288 -3.69 -16.28 11.13
C SER A 288 -4.43 -15.78 9.91
N ALA A 289 -4.73 -14.49 9.85
CA ALA A 289 -5.21 -13.86 8.64
C ALA A 289 -4.02 -13.29 7.84
N ALA A 290 -4.05 -13.45 6.52
CA ALA A 290 -3.00 -12.97 5.64
C ALA A 290 -3.55 -12.34 4.36
N ILE A 291 -2.71 -11.55 3.72
CA ILE A 291 -3.04 -10.78 2.51
C ILE A 291 -1.90 -10.86 1.51
N ASN A 292 -2.22 -11.01 0.23
CA ASN A 292 -1.21 -10.98 -0.83
C ASN A 292 -1.09 -9.58 -1.46
N ARG A 293 -0.24 -9.48 -2.49
CA ARG A 293 0.03 -8.26 -3.25
C ARG A 293 -1.18 -7.73 -4.04
N SER A 294 -2.15 -8.57 -4.39
CA SER A 294 -3.37 -8.17 -5.08
C SER A 294 -4.50 -7.76 -4.13
N GLY A 295 -4.29 -7.86 -2.82
CA GLY A 295 -5.30 -7.56 -1.81
C GLY A 295 -6.22 -8.72 -1.46
N LYS A 296 -5.98 -9.92 -2.01
CA LYS A 296 -6.75 -11.12 -1.64
C LYS A 296 -6.46 -11.46 -0.18
N LEU A 297 -7.54 -11.66 0.58
CA LEU A 297 -7.51 -12.05 1.99
C LEU A 297 -7.68 -13.55 2.11
N VAL A 298 -6.87 -14.18 2.95
CA VAL A 298 -6.91 -15.63 3.22
C VAL A 298 -6.70 -15.92 4.68
N VAL A 299 -7.09 -17.14 5.07
CA VAL A 299 -6.75 -17.71 6.36
C VAL A 299 -5.57 -18.66 6.20
N LEU A 300 -4.53 -18.45 6.98
CA LEU A 300 -3.37 -19.33 7.07
C LEU A 300 -3.49 -20.21 8.31
N LYS A 301 -3.52 -21.52 8.11
CA LYS A 301 -3.47 -22.50 9.21
C LYS A 301 -2.11 -23.19 9.26
N ARG A 302 -1.34 -22.91 10.31
CA ARG A 302 -0.05 -23.53 10.61
C ARG A 302 -0.22 -24.80 11.44
N ILE A 303 0.36 -25.90 10.98
CA ILE A 303 0.42 -27.18 11.69
C ILE A 303 1.87 -27.65 11.73
N SER A 304 2.36 -27.98 12.91
CA SER A 304 3.69 -28.60 13.07
C SER A 304 3.66 -30.05 12.61
N ALA A 305 4.63 -30.44 11.77
CA ALA A 305 4.80 -31.81 11.25
C ALA A 305 5.08 -32.86 12.34
N ALA A 306 5.38 -32.44 13.58
CA ALA A 306 5.58 -33.31 14.72
C ALA A 306 4.34 -34.16 15.06
N LYS A 307 3.17 -33.83 14.51
CA LYS A 307 1.89 -34.55 14.71
C LYS A 307 1.66 -35.75 13.78
N GLY A 308 2.71 -36.22 13.08
CA GLY A 308 2.70 -37.45 12.28
C GLY A 308 2.35 -37.24 10.80
N SER A 309 3.22 -37.68 9.91
CA SER A 309 3.16 -37.43 8.46
C SER A 309 1.93 -38.04 7.78
N GLN A 310 1.48 -39.23 8.19
CA GLN A 310 0.30 -39.89 7.60
C GLN A 310 -1.01 -39.14 7.90
N THR A 311 -1.15 -38.59 9.11
CA THR A 311 -2.32 -37.79 9.50
C THR A 311 -2.38 -36.49 8.71
N LEU A 312 -1.22 -35.89 8.45
CA LEU A 312 -1.10 -34.68 7.64
C LEU A 312 -1.45 -34.94 6.17
N GLN A 313 -0.93 -36.02 5.57
CA GLN A 313 -1.23 -36.37 4.19
C GLN A 313 -2.71 -36.69 3.97
N LYS A 314 -3.34 -37.41 4.90
CA LYS A 314 -4.80 -37.63 4.89
C LYS A 314 -5.54 -36.30 4.89
N ARG A 315 -5.15 -35.37 5.77
CA ARG A 315 -5.76 -34.04 5.85
C ARG A 315 -5.59 -33.22 4.57
N CYS A 316 -4.41 -33.25 3.95
CA CYS A 316 -4.16 -32.60 2.66
C CYS A 316 -5.10 -33.15 1.57
N ASN A 317 -5.22 -34.47 1.47
CA ASN A 317 -6.08 -35.12 0.49
C ASN A 317 -7.56 -34.82 0.74
N THR A 318 -7.99 -34.82 2.01
CA THR A 318 -9.35 -34.42 2.40
C THR A 318 -9.65 -32.99 1.95
N LEU A 319 -8.79 -32.01 2.26
CA LEU A 319 -9.04 -30.62 1.89
C LEU A 319 -9.02 -30.39 0.37
N ARG A 320 -8.13 -31.05 -0.37
CA ARG A 320 -8.11 -31.00 -1.84
C ARG A 320 -9.39 -31.57 -2.45
N ASN A 321 -9.81 -32.75 -1.99
CA ASN A 321 -11.03 -33.39 -2.47
C ASN A 321 -12.27 -32.55 -2.17
N LEU A 322 -12.35 -31.99 -0.95
CA LEU A 322 -13.48 -31.15 -0.56
C LEU A 322 -13.54 -29.86 -1.38
N THR A 323 -12.39 -29.25 -1.65
CA THR A 323 -12.28 -28.06 -2.51
C THR A 323 -12.79 -28.38 -3.92
N LYS A 324 -12.31 -29.47 -4.53
CA LYS A 324 -12.77 -29.89 -5.85
C LYS A 324 -14.28 -30.12 -5.90
N LEU A 325 -14.83 -30.84 -4.92
CA LEU A 325 -16.27 -31.11 -4.85
C LEU A 325 -17.10 -29.84 -4.67
N ALA A 326 -16.59 -28.86 -3.93
CA ALA A 326 -17.25 -27.58 -3.72
C ALA A 326 -17.19 -26.70 -4.97
N ASP A 327 -16.06 -26.67 -5.68
CA ASP A 327 -15.89 -25.93 -6.93
C ASP A 327 -16.77 -26.53 -8.06
N ASP A 328 -16.79 -27.85 -8.20
CA ASP A 328 -17.64 -28.56 -9.18
C ASP A 328 -19.14 -28.31 -8.96
N ALA A 329 -19.52 -27.91 -7.75
CA ALA A 329 -20.90 -27.67 -7.34
C ALA A 329 -21.23 -26.19 -7.10
N ASP A 330 -20.28 -25.27 -7.37
CA ASP A 330 -20.37 -23.83 -7.09
C ASP A 330 -20.87 -23.52 -5.66
N LYS A 331 -20.34 -24.25 -4.66
CA LYS A 331 -20.85 -24.19 -3.28
C LYS A 331 -20.06 -23.22 -2.39
N ASP A 332 -20.62 -22.04 -2.20
CA ASP A 332 -20.01 -20.96 -1.42
C ASP A 332 -19.88 -21.19 0.09
N SER A 333 -20.63 -22.14 0.66
CA SER A 333 -20.65 -22.39 2.10
C SER A 333 -19.52 -23.28 2.62
N ILE A 334 -18.58 -23.72 1.77
CA ILE A 334 -17.47 -24.60 2.12
C ILE A 334 -16.14 -23.86 1.95
N LEU A 335 -15.20 -24.02 2.88
CA LEU A 335 -13.86 -23.42 2.74
C LEU A 335 -13.05 -24.11 1.64
N ARG A 336 -12.39 -23.32 0.80
CA ARG A 336 -11.50 -23.79 -0.28
C ARG A 336 -10.07 -23.78 0.20
N LEU A 337 -9.32 -24.81 -0.18
CA LEU A 337 -7.86 -24.85 -0.07
C LEU A 337 -7.25 -24.27 -1.34
N LEU A 338 -6.57 -23.13 -1.22
CA LEU A 338 -5.89 -22.49 -2.35
C LEU A 338 -4.51 -23.10 -2.60
N GLU A 339 -3.73 -23.27 -1.55
CA GLU A 339 -2.38 -23.82 -1.64
C GLU A 339 -1.92 -24.40 -0.31
N ILE A 340 -0.88 -25.25 -0.37
CA ILE A 340 -0.19 -25.81 0.79
C ILE A 340 1.27 -25.39 0.67
N ILE A 341 1.78 -24.72 1.70
CA ILE A 341 3.16 -24.23 1.74
C ILE A 341 3.91 -25.01 2.84
N THR A 342 5.04 -25.61 2.49
CA THR A 342 5.90 -26.38 3.41
C THR A 342 7.36 -26.25 2.95
N ASP A 343 8.27 -26.13 3.90
CA ASP A 343 9.73 -26.16 3.64
C ASP A 343 10.24 -27.59 3.45
N ASP A 344 9.40 -28.58 3.75
CA ASP A 344 9.70 -29.99 3.54
C ASP A 344 8.55 -30.69 2.80
N PRO A 345 8.60 -30.76 1.46
CA PRO A 345 7.63 -31.48 0.66
C PRO A 345 7.71 -33.00 0.85
N SER A 346 8.85 -33.52 1.30
CA SER A 346 9.09 -34.95 1.48
C SER A 346 8.50 -35.49 2.78
N GLY A 347 8.21 -34.61 3.75
CA GLY A 347 7.68 -34.96 5.07
C GLY A 347 8.67 -35.74 5.95
N SER A 348 9.96 -35.66 5.64
CA SER A 348 11.05 -36.30 6.38
C SER A 348 11.48 -35.51 7.62
N ASN A 349 11.22 -34.20 7.65
CA ASN A 349 11.51 -33.29 8.74
C ASN A 349 10.30 -33.11 9.66
N HIS A 350 10.34 -33.77 10.81
CA HIS A 350 9.29 -33.68 11.84
C HIS A 350 9.19 -32.30 12.52
N SER A 351 10.13 -31.38 12.28
CA SER A 351 10.08 -30.01 12.78
C SER A 351 9.50 -29.00 11.78
N ALA A 352 9.29 -29.41 10.52
CA ALA A 352 8.78 -28.51 9.49
C ALA A 352 7.33 -28.08 9.78
N ASP A 353 7.01 -26.83 9.47
CA ASP A 353 5.65 -26.34 9.51
C ASP A 353 4.97 -26.49 8.16
N VAL A 354 3.71 -26.91 8.19
CA VAL A 354 2.85 -26.93 7.02
C VAL A 354 1.75 -25.90 7.17
N TRP A 355 1.62 -25.08 6.14
CA TRP A 355 0.68 -23.97 6.08
C TRP A 355 -0.41 -24.29 5.04
N PHE A 356 -1.65 -24.30 5.49
CA PHE A 356 -2.81 -24.40 4.61
C PHE A 356 -3.35 -22.99 4.37
N VAL A 357 -3.47 -22.62 3.10
CA VAL A 357 -4.04 -21.34 2.67
C VAL A 357 -5.51 -21.55 2.31
N LEU A 358 -6.41 -20.90 3.04
CA LEU A 358 -7.85 -21.16 3.00
C LEU A 358 -8.63 -19.90 2.62
N ASP A 359 -9.73 -20.08 1.87
CA ASP A 359 -10.59 -19.01 1.32
C ASP A 359 -12.07 -19.39 1.47
N PRO A 360 -12.98 -18.45 1.81
CA PRO A 360 -12.73 -17.05 2.19
C PRO A 360 -12.05 -16.89 3.54
N ALA A 361 -11.40 -15.74 3.75
CA ALA A 361 -11.07 -15.25 5.08
C ALA A 361 -12.31 -14.64 5.73
N VAL A 362 -12.61 -15.05 6.97
CA VAL A 362 -13.92 -14.82 7.57
C VAL A 362 -13.80 -14.26 8.99
N ALA A 363 -14.57 -13.22 9.24
CA ALA A 363 -14.45 -12.33 10.39
C ALA A 363 -14.95 -12.88 11.72
N MET A 364 -16.04 -13.64 11.69
CA MET A 364 -16.80 -13.94 12.89
C MET A 364 -16.95 -15.44 13.09
N THR A 365 -16.60 -15.90 14.28
CA THR A 365 -17.15 -17.11 14.89
C THR A 365 -18.56 -16.81 15.41
N LEU A 366 -19.35 -17.88 15.60
CA LEU A 366 -20.82 -17.99 15.58
C LEU A 366 -21.70 -17.01 16.40
N ILE A 367 -21.17 -16.03 17.13
CA ILE A 367 -21.87 -15.47 18.29
C ILE A 367 -22.97 -14.45 17.94
N GLU A 368 -23.00 -13.84 16.75
CA GLU A 368 -23.80 -12.60 16.55
C GLU A 368 -24.89 -12.60 15.44
N ARG A 369 -25.12 -13.65 14.63
CA ARG A 369 -26.17 -13.63 13.56
C ARG A 369 -26.91 -14.96 13.32
N THR A 370 -27.81 -15.35 14.21
CA THR A 370 -28.36 -16.72 14.28
C THR A 370 -29.15 -17.23 13.05
N LYS A 371 -30.04 -16.46 12.42
CA LYS A 371 -30.97 -17.02 11.39
C LYS A 371 -30.34 -17.29 10.02
N SER A 372 -29.60 -16.34 9.45
CA SER A 372 -28.91 -16.54 8.16
C SER A 372 -27.80 -17.59 8.27
N MET A 373 -27.21 -17.72 9.45
CA MET A 373 -26.15 -18.68 9.75
C MET A 373 -26.66 -20.11 9.81
N VAL A 374 -27.76 -20.36 10.52
CA VAL A 374 -28.36 -21.71 10.58
C VAL A 374 -28.68 -22.20 9.18
N LYS A 375 -29.24 -21.34 8.32
CA LYS A 375 -29.49 -21.68 6.91
C LYS A 375 -28.19 -22.07 6.19
N ALA A 376 -27.15 -21.24 6.26
CA ALA A 376 -25.86 -21.53 5.61
C ALA A 376 -25.18 -22.80 6.14
N THR A 377 -25.25 -23.07 7.44
CA THR A 377 -24.72 -24.29 8.05
C THR A 377 -25.50 -25.52 7.62
N LEU A 378 -26.83 -25.46 7.57
CA LEU A 378 -27.66 -26.56 7.07
C LEU A 378 -27.41 -26.82 5.59
N GLU A 379 -27.24 -25.78 4.79
CA GLU A 379 -26.88 -25.89 3.37
C GLU A 379 -25.49 -26.51 3.15
N ALA A 380 -24.53 -26.21 4.02
CA ALA A 380 -23.22 -26.85 4.00
C ALA A 380 -23.31 -28.32 4.41
N LEU A 381 -24.10 -28.63 5.43
CA LEU A 381 -24.34 -29.99 5.92
C LEU A 381 -25.03 -30.86 4.88
N ASP A 382 -26.08 -30.35 4.25
CA ASP A 382 -26.79 -31.03 3.16
C ASP A 382 -25.82 -31.38 2.02
N PHE A 383 -24.98 -30.41 1.61
CA PHE A 383 -23.94 -30.62 0.60
C PHE A 383 -22.93 -31.73 0.99
N LEU A 384 -22.49 -31.75 2.25
CA LEU A 384 -21.55 -32.77 2.74
C LEU A 384 -22.22 -34.15 2.80
N HIS A 385 -23.42 -34.22 3.36
CA HIS A 385 -24.16 -35.47 3.54
C HIS A 385 -24.58 -36.07 2.20
N SER A 386 -24.96 -35.26 1.21
CA SER A 386 -25.27 -35.72 -0.15
C SER A 386 -24.08 -36.39 -0.84
N ARG A 387 -22.86 -36.16 -0.34
CA ARG A 387 -21.60 -36.74 -0.82
C ARG A 387 -21.02 -37.78 0.13
N GLN A 388 -21.78 -38.19 1.16
CA GLN A 388 -21.38 -39.16 2.20
C GLN A 388 -20.21 -38.68 3.06
N TRP A 389 -20.06 -37.36 3.24
CA TRP A 389 -19.06 -36.78 4.14
C TRP A 389 -19.66 -36.47 5.51
N ILE A 390 -18.91 -36.79 6.56
CA ILE A 390 -19.26 -36.43 7.94
C ILE A 390 -18.15 -35.52 8.47
N HIS A 391 -18.51 -34.31 8.93
CA HIS A 391 -17.53 -33.34 9.44
C HIS A 391 -16.99 -33.73 10.82
N GLY A 392 -17.82 -34.31 11.70
CA GLY A 392 -17.41 -34.86 13.01
C GLY A 392 -16.96 -33.85 14.08
N ASP A 393 -16.93 -32.54 13.78
CA ASP A 393 -16.51 -31.48 14.72
C ASP A 393 -17.19 -30.15 14.39
N ILE A 394 -18.51 -30.18 14.18
CA ILE A 394 -19.30 -28.96 13.98
C ILE A 394 -19.66 -28.39 15.34
N LYS A 395 -19.07 -27.25 15.65
CA LYS A 395 -19.28 -26.50 16.88
C LYS A 395 -19.15 -25.01 16.58
N PRO A 396 -19.71 -24.11 17.42
CA PRO A 396 -19.62 -22.68 17.19
C PRO A 396 -18.20 -22.15 16.85
N PRO A 397 -17.11 -22.67 17.47
CA PRO A 397 -15.75 -22.28 17.10
C PRO A 397 -15.23 -22.77 15.74
N THR A 398 -15.86 -23.78 15.11
CA THR A 398 -15.44 -24.34 13.81
C THR A 398 -16.24 -23.80 12.64
N LEU A 399 -17.24 -22.97 12.91
CA LEU A 399 -18.07 -22.29 11.92
C LEU A 399 -17.62 -20.83 11.81
N ALA A 400 -17.37 -20.38 10.58
CA ALA A 400 -17.01 -19.01 10.29
C ALA A 400 -18.06 -18.38 9.37
N PHE A 401 -18.50 -17.14 9.66
CA PHE A 401 -19.51 -16.45 8.86
C PHE A 401 -18.95 -15.32 7.99
N ALA A 402 -18.93 -15.52 6.67
CA ALA A 402 -18.60 -14.45 5.72
C ALA A 402 -19.77 -13.48 5.65
N SER A 403 -19.57 -12.20 5.99
CA SER A 403 -20.53 -11.16 5.66
C SER A 403 -20.61 -11.08 4.13
N GLY A 404 -21.76 -11.47 3.59
CA GLY A 404 -21.93 -11.72 2.16
C GLY A 404 -21.51 -10.54 1.31
N THR A 405 -20.66 -10.83 0.33
CA THR A 405 -20.69 -10.15 -0.97
C THR A 405 -22.08 -10.40 -1.56
N GLN A 406 -22.97 -9.42 -1.51
CA GLN A 406 -24.03 -9.38 -2.51
C GLN A 406 -23.32 -9.26 -3.86
N ARG A 407 -23.17 -10.38 -4.59
CA ARG A 407 -23.02 -10.31 -6.04
C ARG A 407 -24.35 -9.77 -6.54
N THR A 408 -24.46 -8.45 -6.63
CA THR A 408 -25.49 -7.81 -7.42
C THR A 408 -25.21 -8.22 -8.86
N LEU A 409 -25.91 -9.25 -9.33
CA LEU A 409 -26.09 -9.47 -10.75
C LEU A 409 -26.82 -8.22 -11.29
N ARG A 410 -26.07 -7.35 -11.97
CA ARG A 410 -26.57 -6.50 -13.04
C ARG A 410 -25.56 -6.48 -14.17
#